data_AF-A0A8S2S9D9-F1
#
_entry.id   AF-A0A8S2S9D9-F1
#
_cell.length_a   1.000
_cell.length_b   1.000
_cell.length_c   1.000
_cell.angle_alpha   90.00
_cell.angle_beta   90.00
_cell.angle_gamma   90.00
#
_symmetry.space_group_name_H-M   'P 1'
#
loop_
_entity.id
_entity.type
_entity.pdbx_description
1 polymer ?
#
loop_
_entity_poly.entity_id
_entity_poly.type
_entity_poly.pdbx_seq_one_letter_code
_entity_poly.pdbx_strand_id
1 'polypeptide(L)'
;RLAQFRNLSERSDIYELLSNAIAPSIFGHEDIKKGILLQLFGGSKKCFSEAGRKSVRSQINILLCGDPGTAKSQLQQYVFRL
;
A
#
# COMPACT_ATOMS: atom_id res chain seq x y z
N ARG A 1 16.30 -15.12 7.50
CA ARG A 1 15.07 -14.48 6.96
C ARG A 1 14.41 -13.53 7.96
N LEU A 2 14.00 -13.97 9.16
CA LEU A 2 13.38 -13.09 10.17
C LEU A 2 14.30 -11.94 10.63
N ALA A 3 15.60 -12.21 10.82
CA ALA A 3 16.58 -11.18 11.14
C ALA A 3 16.67 -10.09 10.05
N GLN A 4 16.53 -10.46 8.76
CA GLN A 4 16.55 -9.49 7.67
C GLN A 4 15.32 -8.58 7.69
N PHE A 5 14.13 -9.12 7.98
CA PHE A 5 12.92 -8.31 8.12
C PHE A 5 12.97 -7.38 9.32
N ARG A 6 13.53 -7.82 10.46
CA ARG A 6 13.73 -6.96 11.64
C ARG A 6 14.69 -5.81 11.34
N ASN A 7 15.86 -6.11 10.78
CA ASN A 7 16.82 -5.09 10.37
C ASN A 7 16.22 -4.11 9.36
N LEU A 8 15.38 -4.60 8.44
CA LEU A 8 14.69 -3.77 7.47
C LEU A 8 13.65 -2.85 8.14
N SER A 9 12.90 -3.37 9.13
CA SER A 9 11.89 -2.60 9.88
C SER A 9 12.47 -1.53 10.81
N GLU A 10 13.73 -1.67 11.21
CA GLU A 10 14.44 -0.71 12.07
C GLU A 10 14.98 0.50 11.31
N ARG A 11 14.94 0.48 9.96
CA ARG A 11 15.39 1.59 9.14
C ARG A 11 14.45 2.80 9.27
N SER A 12 15.01 3.98 9.46
CA SER A 12 14.26 5.24 9.53
C SER A 12 13.58 5.61 8.21
N ASP A 13 14.13 5.15 7.08
CA ASP A 13 13.63 5.44 5.73
C ASP A 13 12.77 4.30 5.14
N ILE A 14 12.35 3.33 5.97
CA ILE A 14 11.67 2.12 5.48
C ILE A 14 10.40 2.41 4.69
N TYR A 15 9.64 3.43 5.10
CA TYR A 15 8.42 3.82 4.41
C TYR A 15 8.70 4.25 2.97
N GLU A 16 9.76 5.04 2.77
CA GLU A 16 10.15 5.53 1.45
C GLU A 16 10.90 4.51 0.63
N LEU A 17 11.67 3.64 1.27
CA LEU A 17 12.26 2.51 0.59
C LEU A 17 11.19 1.61 -0.04
N LEU A 18 10.15 1.27 0.73
CA LEU A 18 9.08 0.39 0.26
C LEU A 18 8.17 1.09 -0.75
N SER A 19 7.85 2.37 -0.56
CA SER A 19 7.01 3.12 -1.50
C SER A 19 7.71 3.24 -2.87
N ASN A 20 9.01 3.52 -2.89
CA ASN A 20 9.80 3.62 -4.13
C ASN A 20 10.02 2.28 -4.82
N ALA A 21 10.01 1.18 -4.06
CA ALA A 21 10.07 -0.17 -4.63
C ALA A 21 8.80 -0.57 -5.40
N ILE A 22 7.67 0.11 -5.17
CA ILE A 22 6.43 -0.12 -5.93
C ILE A 22 6.53 0.56 -7.30
N ALA A 23 6.36 -0.23 -8.35
CA ALA A 23 6.40 0.20 -9.75
C ALA A 23 7.62 1.11 -10.04
N PRO A 24 8.86 0.61 -9.90
CA PRO A 24 10.07 1.42 -10.03
C PRO A 24 10.25 2.00 -11.45
N SER A 25 9.60 1.41 -12.46
CA SER A 25 9.57 1.92 -13.83
C SER A 25 8.71 3.19 -14.01
N ILE A 26 7.89 3.55 -13.03
CA ILE A 26 7.02 4.73 -13.08
C ILE A 26 7.67 5.83 -12.25
N PHE A 27 8.01 6.93 -12.92
CA PHE A 27 8.59 8.11 -12.29
C PHE A 27 7.53 8.93 -11.53
N GLY A 28 7.91 9.48 -10.38
CA GLY A 28 7.04 10.32 -9.54
C GLY A 28 5.91 9.54 -8.86
N HIS A 29 4.78 10.23 -8.64
CA HIS A 29 3.58 9.68 -7.99
C HIS A 29 3.83 9.08 -6.59
N GLU A 30 4.73 9.68 -5.81
CA GLU A 30 5.14 9.19 -4.50
C GLU A 30 3.95 8.92 -3.57
N ASP A 31 3.01 9.86 -3.50
CA ASP A 31 1.80 9.72 -2.66
C ASP A 31 0.89 8.58 -3.12
N ILE A 32 0.79 8.35 -4.43
CA ILE A 32 0.00 7.24 -4.97
C ILE A 32 0.67 5.91 -4.63
N LYS A 33 2.00 5.81 -4.78
CA LYS A 33 2.76 4.61 -4.43
C LYS A 33 2.67 4.30 -2.93
N LYS A 34 2.75 5.33 -2.08
CA LYS A 34 2.50 5.25 -0.63
C LYS A 34 1.10 4.74 -0.32
N GLY A 35 0.09 5.26 -1.00
CA GLY A 35 -1.30 4.79 -0.85
C GLY A 35 -1.45 3.32 -1.22
N ILE A 36 -0.88 2.90 -2.36
CA ILE A 36 -0.88 1.51 -2.81
C ILE A 36 -0.14 0.61 -1.80
N LEU A 37 1.00 1.05 -1.26
CA LEU A 37 1.73 0.32 -0.21
C LEU A 37 0.84 0.05 1.00
N LEU A 38 0.15 1.07 1.50
CA LEU A 38 -0.78 0.93 2.62
C LEU A 38 -1.97 0.04 2.28
N GLN A 39 -2.47 0.08 1.04
CA GLN A 39 -3.53 -0.79 0.56
C GLN A 39 -3.12 -2.26 0.56
N LEU A 40 -1.86 -2.58 0.22
CA LEU A 40 -1.33 -3.95 0.23
C LEU A 40 -1.24 -4.53 1.65
N PHE A 41 -0.84 -3.72 2.64
CA PHE A 41 -0.84 -4.15 4.04
C PHE A 41 -2.26 -4.23 4.64
N GLY A 42 -3.13 -3.30 4.27
CA GLY A 42 -4.45 -3.14 4.85
C GLY A 42 -4.42 -2.70 6.32
N GLY A 43 -5.60 -2.49 6.88
CA GLY A 43 -5.77 -2.13 8.30
C GLY A 43 -5.86 -3.35 9.22
N SER A 44 -5.50 -3.14 10.49
CA SER A 44 -5.68 -4.14 11.54
C SER A 44 -7.16 -4.47 11.73
N LYS A 45 -7.50 -5.75 11.66
CA LYS A 45 -8.86 -6.24 11.92
C LYS A 45 -9.16 -6.09 13.41
N LYS A 46 -10.19 -5.30 13.75
CA LYS A 46 -10.70 -5.18 15.12
C LYS A 46 -12.05 -5.89 15.20
N CYS A 47 -12.11 -6.96 15.99
CA CYS A 47 -13.36 -7.65 16.31
C CYS A 47 -13.89 -7.07 17.62
N PHE A 48 -14.99 -6.32 17.54
CA PHE A 48 -15.68 -5.81 18.73
C PHE A 48 -16.70 -6.86 19.18
N SER A 49 -16.28 -7.77 20.06
CA SER A 49 -17.17 -8.82 20.61
C SER A 49 -18.23 -8.26 21.57
N GLU A 50 -18.02 -7.07 22.14
CA GLU A 50 -18.86 -6.54 23.22
C GLU A 50 -20.07 -5.70 22.75
N ALA A 51 -20.07 -5.18 21.52
CA ALA A 51 -21.03 -4.16 21.09
C ALA A 51 -22.08 -4.63 20.06
N GLY A 52 -22.16 -5.93 19.76
CA GLY A 52 -23.09 -6.47 18.73
C GLY A 52 -22.84 -5.96 17.30
N ARG A 53 -21.84 -5.09 17.08
CA ARG A 53 -21.42 -4.62 15.76
C ARG A 53 -20.59 -5.70 15.06
N LYS A 54 -21.08 -6.14 13.90
CA LYS A 54 -20.29 -6.90 12.92
C LYS A 54 -18.99 -6.14 12.61
N SER A 55 -17.92 -6.91 12.38
CA SER A 55 -16.55 -6.46 12.10
C SER A 55 -16.46 -5.13 11.35
N VAL A 56 -15.60 -4.21 11.83
CA VAL A 56 -15.31 -2.96 11.12
C VAL A 56 -14.41 -3.27 9.93
N ARG A 57 -14.74 -2.69 8.77
CA ARG A 57 -13.95 -2.81 7.54
C ARG A 57 -12.54 -2.26 7.74
N SER A 58 -11.53 -3.07 7.49
CA SER A 58 -10.12 -2.67 7.60
C SER A 58 -9.40 -2.53 6.26
N GLN A 59 -10.03 -2.91 5.15
CA GLN A 59 -9.45 -2.80 3.81
C GLN A 59 -9.63 -1.40 3.23
N ILE A 60 -8.56 -0.88 2.63
CA ILE A 60 -8.51 0.42 1.97
C ILE A 60 -8.92 0.25 0.51
N ASN A 61 -9.85 1.09 0.02
CA ASN A 61 -10.15 1.21 -1.41
C ASN A 61 -9.59 2.53 -1.91
N ILE A 62 -8.86 2.49 -3.03
CA ILE A 62 -8.28 3.67 -3.67
C ILE A 62 -8.87 3.79 -5.08
N LEU A 63 -9.28 5.00 -5.46
CA LEU A 63 -9.68 5.38 -6.81
C LEU A 63 -8.62 6.32 -7.39
N LEU A 64 -8.10 6.01 -8.58
CA LEU A 64 -7.19 6.89 -9.31
C LEU A 64 -7.95 7.61 -10.43
N CYS A 65 -8.02 8.93 -10.36
CA CYS A 65 -8.67 9.79 -11.37
C CYS A 65 -7.68 10.83 -11.89
N GLY A 66 -7.81 11.22 -13.16
CA GLY A 66 -7.00 12.27 -13.79
C GLY A 66 -6.91 12.09 -15.31
N ASP A 67 -6.12 12.93 -15.96
CA ASP A 67 -6.03 13.01 -17.42
C ASP A 67 -5.46 11.75 -18.10
N PRO A 68 -5.74 11.52 -19.38
CA PRO A 68 -5.08 10.45 -20.15
C PRO A 68 -3.55 10.58 -20.09
N GLY A 69 -2.83 9.45 -20.08
CA GLY A 69 -1.36 9.44 -20.14
C GLY A 69 -0.62 9.51 -18.79
N THR A 70 -1.31 9.68 -17.64
CA THR A 70 -0.64 9.77 -16.32
C THR A 70 -0.30 8.41 -15.69
N ALA A 71 -0.02 7.38 -16.48
CA ALA A 71 0.37 6.03 -16.04
C ALA A 71 -0.58 5.27 -15.06
N LYS A 72 -1.82 5.74 -14.83
CA LYS A 72 -2.79 5.11 -13.92
C LYS A 72 -3.02 3.62 -14.20
N SER A 73 -3.27 3.27 -15.46
CA SER A 73 -3.50 1.88 -15.87
C SER A 73 -2.24 1.02 -15.69
N GLN A 74 -1.05 1.58 -15.88
CA GLN A 74 0.20 0.84 -15.66
C GLN A 74 0.45 0.57 -14.17
N LEU A 75 0.14 1.54 -13.29
CA LEU A 75 0.20 1.31 -11.84
C LEU A 75 -0.73 0.17 -11.43
N GLN A 76 -1.97 0.16 -11.90
CA GLN A 76 -2.93 -0.91 -11.59
C GLN A 76 -2.49 -2.26 -12.15
N GLN A 77 -1.97 -2.31 -13.38
CA GLN A 77 -1.43 -3.54 -13.97
C GLN A 77 -0.19 -4.07 -13.26
N TYR A 78 0.64 -3.19 -12.69
CA TYR A 78 1.77 -3.61 -11.86
C TYR A 78 1.26 -4.28 -10.58
N VAL A 79 0.34 -3.64 -9.87
CA VAL A 79 -0.24 -4.18 -8.63
C VAL A 79 -0.98 -5.49 -8.87
N PHE A 80 -1.69 -5.62 -10.00
CA PHE A 80 -2.36 -6.87 -10.37
C PHE A 80 -1.38 -8.05 -10.62
N ARG A 81 -0.12 -7.76 -10.95
CA ARG A 81 0.93 -8.76 -11.22
C ARG A 81 1.82 -9.05 -10.02
N LEU A 82 1.69 -8.29 -8.93
CA LEU A 82 2.33 -8.58 -7.64
C LEU A 82 1.68 -9.81 -6.98
#